data_AF-A0A850PHE2-F1
#
_entry.id   AF-A0A850PHE2-F1
#
_cell.length_a   1.000
_cell.length_b   1.000
_cell.length_c   1.000
_cell.angle_alpha   90.00
_cell.angle_beta   90.00
_cell.angle_gamma   90.00
#
_symmetry.space_group_name_H-M   'P 1'
#
loop_
_entity.id
_entity.type
_entity.pdbx_description
1 polymer ?
#
loop_
_entity_poly.entity_id
_entity_poly.type
_entity_poly.pdbx_seq_one_letter_code
_entity_poly.pdbx_strand_id
1 'polypeptide(L)'
;MTSASQLPEDGSVLLKLPPSRKGTSPCLGVRRTGDRTSGDRTTATDEAARALARIRALRIGGAFWRAPATVPPAFARAGWTLVSLPADADAATCLWHRAQDMAPGENLLGLAEPGADVAAITRLGGTVLRGVEPHALVDGATRIVSSGCDDAALLGVAYGRPVSLLGADGRATTLSHAQACAWLADGIVWRSPFHPGPATLSDMVQVVEDARRTWARLHDIAVWVGIAWWKRRRIREFCGSVGLDAVFRRSARGAVRAALGRGGPV
;
A
#
# COMPACT_ATOMS: atom_id res chain seq x y z
N MET A 1 22.48 -27.46 -1.29
CA MET A 1 21.78 -26.85 -2.44
C MET A 1 20.37 -26.53 -2.00
N THR A 2 20.13 -25.28 -1.60
CA THR A 2 18.83 -24.81 -1.08
C THR A 2 17.95 -24.50 -2.28
N SER A 3 16.86 -25.26 -2.49
CA SER A 3 15.90 -25.00 -3.56
C SER A 3 15.41 -23.55 -3.50
N ALA A 4 15.63 -22.80 -4.57
CA ALA A 4 15.09 -21.46 -4.73
C ALA A 4 13.56 -21.57 -4.80
N SER A 5 12.90 -21.35 -3.65
CA SER A 5 11.44 -21.28 -3.58
C SER A 5 10.96 -20.14 -4.49
N GLN A 6 10.25 -20.50 -5.56
CA GLN A 6 9.64 -19.55 -6.48
C GLN A 6 8.51 -18.84 -5.75
N LEU A 7 8.58 -17.50 -5.68
CA LEU A 7 7.53 -16.68 -5.09
C LEU A 7 6.28 -16.69 -5.99
N PRO A 8 5.06 -16.74 -5.42
CA PRO A 8 3.79 -16.83 -6.17
C PRO A 8 3.60 -15.69 -7.18
N GLU A 9 2.85 -15.94 -8.27
CA GLU A 9 2.80 -15.10 -9.50
C GLU A 9 1.92 -13.84 -9.44
N ASP A 10 0.99 -13.73 -8.50
CA ASP A 10 0.17 -12.54 -8.30
C ASP A 10 0.71 -11.68 -7.15
N GLY A 11 1.31 -10.53 -7.48
CA GLY A 11 1.90 -9.61 -6.50
C GLY A 11 1.60 -8.17 -6.85
N SER A 12 1.07 -7.43 -5.87
CA SER A 12 0.97 -5.97 -5.92
C SER A 12 2.36 -5.33 -5.87
N VAL A 13 2.49 -4.14 -6.46
CA VAL A 13 3.72 -3.34 -6.38
C VAL A 13 3.60 -2.36 -5.22
N LEU A 14 4.51 -2.49 -4.24
CA LEU A 14 4.51 -1.73 -3.00
C LEU A 14 4.46 -0.20 -3.21
N LEU A 15 5.19 0.33 -4.20
CA LEU A 15 5.25 1.77 -4.45
C LEU A 15 4.18 2.21 -5.45
N LYS A 16 3.21 2.97 -4.93
CA LYS A 16 2.08 3.52 -5.67
C LYS A 16 1.95 5.02 -5.40
N LEU A 17 1.40 5.74 -6.36
CA LEU A 17 1.00 7.14 -6.17
C LEU A 17 -0.48 7.24 -5.79
N PRO A 18 -0.91 8.33 -5.11
CA PRO A 18 -2.32 8.60 -4.87
C PRO A 18 -3.13 8.54 -6.17
N PRO A 19 -4.41 8.10 -6.11
CA PRO A 19 -5.24 7.97 -7.28
C PRO A 19 -5.43 9.33 -7.93
N SER A 20 -5.41 9.37 -9.26
CA SER A 20 -5.88 10.55 -9.98
C SER A 20 -7.40 10.65 -9.90
N ARG A 21 -8.00 11.76 -10.39
CA ARG A 21 -9.46 11.88 -10.56
C ARG A 21 -10.12 10.73 -11.33
N LYS A 22 -9.36 9.98 -12.15
CA LYS A 22 -9.86 8.81 -12.88
C LYS A 22 -9.96 7.55 -12.01
N GLY A 23 -9.63 7.64 -10.72
CA GLY A 23 -9.82 6.58 -9.71
C GLY A 23 -8.71 5.54 -9.65
N THR A 24 -7.81 5.49 -10.63
CA THR A 24 -6.68 4.54 -10.64
C THR A 24 -5.46 5.12 -9.95
N SER A 25 -4.85 4.32 -9.07
CA SER A 25 -3.57 4.63 -8.41
C SER A 25 -2.44 4.07 -9.27
N PRO A 26 -1.54 4.90 -9.84
CA PRO A 26 -0.48 4.40 -10.69
C PRO A 26 0.59 3.69 -9.86
N CYS A 27 0.90 2.46 -10.23
CA CYS A 27 2.04 1.70 -9.71
C CYS A 27 3.34 2.22 -10.36
N LEU A 28 4.40 2.35 -9.56
CA LEU A 28 5.71 2.83 -10.03
C LEU A 28 6.62 1.71 -10.53
N GLY A 29 6.10 0.51 -10.65
CA GLY A 29 6.82 -0.64 -11.16
C GLY A 29 5.86 -1.66 -11.75
N VAL A 30 6.44 -2.62 -12.46
CA VAL A 30 5.74 -3.78 -13.00
C VAL A 30 6.56 -5.00 -12.64
N ARG A 31 5.90 -6.10 -12.23
CA ARG A 31 6.59 -7.36 -11.98
C ARG A 31 7.36 -7.80 -13.22
N ARG A 32 8.59 -8.26 -13.04
CA ARG A 32 9.37 -8.88 -14.12
C ARG A 32 8.85 -10.31 -14.36
N THR A 33 8.35 -10.57 -15.56
CA THR A 33 7.98 -11.91 -16.05
C THR A 33 9.10 -12.39 -16.99
N GLY A 34 10.02 -13.21 -16.50
CA GLY A 34 11.10 -13.76 -17.32
C GLY A 34 12.39 -14.07 -16.57
N ASP A 35 13.33 -14.72 -17.26
CA ASP A 35 14.60 -15.16 -16.70
C ASP A 35 15.48 -14.00 -16.22
N ARG A 36 16.08 -14.20 -15.05
CA ARG A 36 16.94 -13.21 -14.38
C ARG A 36 18.30 -13.13 -15.06
N THR A 37 18.64 -11.99 -15.63
CA THR A 37 20.05 -11.67 -15.92
C THR A 37 20.77 -11.38 -14.60
N SER A 38 21.82 -12.14 -14.30
CA SER A 38 22.62 -11.95 -13.10
C SER A 38 23.48 -10.70 -13.22
N GLY A 39 22.96 -9.56 -12.77
CA GLY A 39 23.75 -8.36 -12.46
C GLY A 39 24.43 -8.46 -11.09
N ASP A 40 25.14 -7.40 -10.70
CA ASP A 40 25.77 -7.25 -9.38
C ASP A 40 24.69 -7.21 -8.26
N ARG A 41 24.45 -8.37 -7.63
CA ARG A 41 23.35 -8.56 -6.66
C ARG A 41 23.60 -7.89 -5.30
N THR A 42 24.86 -7.70 -4.91
CA THR A 42 25.18 -7.21 -3.56
C THR A 42 24.76 -5.76 -3.40
N THR A 43 25.15 -4.90 -4.35
CA THR A 43 24.82 -3.47 -4.34
C THR A 43 23.31 -3.23 -4.41
N ALA A 44 22.59 -3.99 -5.25
CA ALA A 44 21.14 -3.91 -5.39
C ALA A 44 20.39 -4.35 -4.11
N THR A 45 20.90 -5.36 -3.40
CA THR A 45 20.31 -5.82 -2.12
C THR A 45 20.46 -4.77 -1.02
N ASP A 46 21.62 -4.11 -0.93
CA ASP A 46 21.86 -3.04 0.03
C ASP A 46 20.99 -1.80 -0.26
N GLU A 47 20.78 -1.47 -1.54
CA GLU A 47 19.84 -0.43 -1.95
C GLU A 47 18.41 -0.78 -1.50
N ALA A 48 17.97 -2.01 -1.72
CA ALA A 48 16.64 -2.46 -1.32
C ALA A 48 16.44 -2.44 0.20
N ALA A 49 17.45 -2.80 0.99
CA ALA A 49 17.40 -2.70 2.45
C ALA A 49 17.25 -1.25 2.92
N ARG A 50 18.03 -0.32 2.34
CA ARG A 50 17.89 1.13 2.60
C ARG A 50 16.52 1.65 2.18
N ALA A 51 16.00 1.19 1.05
CA ALA A 51 14.68 1.56 0.56
C ALA A 51 13.58 1.10 1.52
N LEU A 52 13.59 -0.15 2.00
CA LEU A 52 12.63 -0.66 2.99
C LEU A 52 12.66 0.15 4.29
N ALA A 53 13.86 0.49 4.78
CA ALA A 53 14.00 1.32 5.98
C ALA A 53 13.39 2.72 5.77
N ARG A 54 13.64 3.34 4.60
CA ARG A 54 13.06 4.65 4.24
C ARG A 54 11.55 4.59 4.04
N ILE A 55 11.04 3.52 3.42
CA ILE A 55 9.61 3.23 3.23
C ILE A 55 8.88 3.21 4.57
N ARG A 56 9.42 2.47 5.55
CA ARG A 56 8.90 2.44 6.92
C ARG A 56 8.98 3.82 7.59
N ALA A 57 10.15 4.45 7.58
CA ALA A 57 10.39 5.71 8.30
C ALA A 57 9.46 6.84 7.82
N LEU A 58 9.22 6.90 6.50
CA LEU A 58 8.33 7.90 5.89
C LEU A 58 6.88 7.46 5.85
N ARG A 59 6.56 6.22 6.24
CA ARG A 59 5.23 5.59 6.07
C ARG A 59 4.70 5.74 4.64
N ILE A 60 5.54 5.41 3.67
CA ILE A 60 5.19 5.33 2.25
C ILE A 60 5.11 3.86 1.83
N GLY A 61 4.40 3.58 0.74
CA GLY A 61 4.11 2.22 0.29
C GLY A 61 2.66 1.83 0.59
N GLY A 62 2.12 0.91 -0.21
CA GLY A 62 0.69 0.61 -0.21
C GLY A 62 -0.17 1.86 -0.45
N ALA A 63 -1.38 1.87 0.13
CA ALA A 63 -2.32 2.97 0.00
C ALA A 63 -2.14 4.05 1.08
N PHE A 64 -0.92 4.57 1.27
CA PHE A 64 -0.56 5.49 2.37
C PHE A 64 -1.38 6.80 2.43
N TRP A 65 -2.04 7.17 1.33
CA TRP A 65 -2.90 8.36 1.20
C TRP A 65 -4.33 8.14 1.69
N ARG A 66 -4.71 6.89 1.99
CA ARG A 66 -6.02 6.56 2.55
C ARG A 66 -6.10 7.02 3.99
N ALA A 67 -7.33 7.01 4.52
CA ALA A 67 -7.54 7.28 5.93
C ALA A 67 -6.79 6.23 6.79
N PRO A 68 -6.13 6.66 7.88
CA PRO A 68 -5.59 5.75 8.88
C PRO A 68 -6.64 4.74 9.33
N ALA A 69 -6.25 3.47 9.39
CA ALA A 69 -7.13 2.45 9.95
C ALA A 69 -7.39 2.71 11.43
N THR A 70 -8.66 2.64 11.85
CA THR A 70 -8.99 2.56 13.28
C THR A 70 -9.01 1.08 13.67
N VAL A 71 -8.01 0.65 14.42
CA VAL A 71 -7.94 -0.72 14.94
C VAL A 71 -9.11 -0.93 15.91
N PRO A 72 -9.99 -1.92 15.70
CA PRO A 72 -11.12 -2.11 16.61
C PRO A 72 -10.62 -2.45 18.03
N PRO A 73 -11.32 -2.03 19.09
CA PRO A 73 -10.84 -2.19 20.47
C PRO A 73 -10.48 -3.63 20.87
N ALA A 74 -11.16 -4.63 20.29
CA ALA A 74 -10.88 -6.05 20.50
C ALA A 74 -9.44 -6.46 20.08
N PHE A 75 -8.84 -5.74 19.14
CA PHE A 75 -7.48 -5.98 18.63
C PHE A 75 -6.43 -5.11 19.32
N ALA A 76 -6.82 -4.09 20.09
CA ALA A 76 -5.89 -3.19 20.75
C ALA A 76 -5.23 -3.80 22.00
N ARG A 77 -5.88 -4.79 22.63
CA ARG A 77 -5.44 -5.37 23.93
C ARG A 77 -4.78 -6.73 23.82
N ALA A 78 -4.97 -7.44 22.70
CA ALA A 78 -4.44 -8.78 22.47
C ALA A 78 -3.57 -8.76 21.21
N GLY A 79 -2.56 -9.63 21.15
CA GLY A 79 -1.82 -9.87 19.91
C GLY A 79 -2.77 -10.32 18.79
N TRP A 80 -2.52 -9.87 17.57
CA TRP A 80 -3.38 -10.18 16.43
C TRP A 80 -2.57 -10.37 15.16
N THR A 81 -3.11 -11.21 14.27
CA THR A 81 -2.54 -11.53 12.97
C THR A 81 -3.25 -10.72 11.89
N LEU A 82 -2.48 -10.00 11.08
CA LEU A 82 -3.00 -9.33 9.88
C LEU A 82 -3.05 -10.33 8.73
N VAL A 83 -4.21 -10.50 8.10
CA VAL A 83 -4.39 -11.34 6.91
C VAL A 83 -4.60 -10.44 5.70
N SER A 84 -3.65 -10.43 4.77
CA SER A 84 -3.77 -9.68 3.51
C SER A 84 -4.60 -10.49 2.52
N LEU A 85 -5.85 -10.07 2.32
CA LEU A 85 -6.84 -10.84 1.57
C LEU A 85 -6.75 -10.55 0.07
N PRO A 86 -6.66 -11.59 -0.78
CA PRO A 86 -6.77 -11.41 -2.23
C PRO A 86 -8.17 -10.91 -2.61
N ALA A 87 -8.29 -10.36 -3.82
CA ALA A 87 -9.57 -9.85 -4.33
C ALA A 87 -10.56 -10.96 -4.68
N ASP A 88 -10.05 -12.15 -5.05
CA ASP A 88 -10.85 -13.33 -5.32
C ASP A 88 -11.44 -13.92 -4.03
N ALA A 89 -12.75 -14.13 -4.01
CA ALA A 89 -13.50 -14.50 -2.81
C ALA A 89 -13.14 -15.90 -2.29
N ASP A 90 -12.93 -16.86 -3.20
CA ASP A 90 -12.60 -18.23 -2.86
C ASP A 90 -11.17 -18.32 -2.32
N ALA A 91 -10.22 -17.66 -2.99
CA ALA A 91 -8.85 -17.53 -2.51
C ALA A 91 -8.79 -16.82 -1.15
N ALA A 92 -9.59 -15.77 -0.94
CA ALA A 92 -9.64 -15.04 0.33
C ALA A 92 -10.20 -15.91 1.47
N THR A 93 -11.23 -16.69 1.20
CA THR A 93 -11.83 -17.62 2.17
C THR A 93 -10.86 -18.74 2.52
N CYS A 94 -10.19 -19.32 1.51
CA CYS A 94 -9.14 -20.32 1.73
C CYS A 94 -8.00 -19.77 2.58
N LEU A 95 -7.49 -18.57 2.25
CA LEU A 95 -6.42 -17.92 3.00
C LEU A 95 -6.83 -17.65 4.45
N TRP A 96 -8.08 -17.21 4.66
CA TRP A 96 -8.62 -16.95 5.99
C TRP A 96 -8.63 -18.20 6.87
N HIS A 97 -9.16 -19.32 6.38
CA HIS A 97 -9.16 -20.58 7.13
C HIS A 97 -7.75 -21.06 7.48
N ARG A 98 -6.82 -20.97 6.52
CA ARG A 98 -5.42 -21.33 6.79
C ARG A 98 -4.77 -20.42 7.83
N ALA A 99 -5.09 -19.13 7.82
CA ALA A 99 -4.62 -18.21 8.85
C ALA A 99 -5.16 -18.58 10.24
N GLN A 100 -6.42 -19.05 10.35
CA GLN A 100 -6.99 -19.56 11.60
C GLN A 100 -6.24 -20.78 12.12
N ASP A 101 -5.90 -21.72 11.24
CA ASP A 101 -5.14 -22.92 11.59
C ASP A 101 -3.71 -22.59 12.05
N MET A 102 -3.08 -21.56 11.45
CA MET A 102 -1.71 -21.14 11.78
C MET A 102 -1.59 -20.35 13.08
N ALA A 103 -2.68 -19.74 13.54
CA ALA A 103 -2.69 -18.87 14.70
C ALA A 103 -3.90 -19.17 15.61
N PRO A 104 -4.02 -20.41 16.13
CA PRO A 104 -5.17 -20.80 16.93
C PRO A 104 -5.24 -19.94 18.21
N GLY A 105 -6.38 -19.28 18.41
CA GLY A 105 -6.62 -18.40 19.55
C GLY A 105 -6.11 -16.96 19.39
N GLU A 106 -5.45 -16.61 18.29
CA GLU A 106 -5.15 -15.21 17.97
C GLU A 106 -6.35 -14.54 17.28
N ASN A 107 -6.53 -13.25 17.52
CA ASN A 107 -7.49 -12.47 16.76
C ASN A 107 -6.96 -12.25 15.33
N LEU A 108 -7.79 -12.51 14.32
CA LEU A 108 -7.45 -12.25 12.92
C LEU A 108 -8.12 -10.98 12.42
N LEU A 109 -7.34 -10.11 11.78
CA LEU A 109 -7.83 -8.90 11.12
C LEU A 109 -7.54 -9.00 9.63
N GLY A 110 -8.59 -9.00 8.80
CA GLY A 110 -8.46 -8.97 7.36
C GLY A 110 -8.17 -7.56 6.85
N LEU A 111 -7.23 -7.43 5.92
CA LEU A 111 -7.03 -6.23 5.11
C LEU A 111 -7.33 -6.57 3.66
N ALA A 112 -8.24 -5.82 3.05
CA ALA A 112 -8.63 -6.03 1.66
C ALA A 112 -8.66 -4.71 0.87
N GLU A 113 -8.54 -4.82 -0.44
CA GLU A 113 -8.78 -3.70 -1.35
C GLU A 113 -10.26 -3.28 -1.34
N PRO A 114 -10.60 -2.02 -1.66
CA PRO A 114 -11.97 -1.50 -1.58
C PRO A 114 -13.04 -2.34 -2.31
N GLY A 115 -12.66 -2.98 -3.42
CA GLY A 115 -13.57 -3.75 -4.28
C GLY A 115 -13.62 -5.26 -4.00
N ALA A 116 -12.83 -5.77 -3.04
CA ALA A 116 -12.80 -7.20 -2.76
C ALA A 116 -14.13 -7.69 -2.15
N ASP A 117 -14.57 -8.87 -2.57
CA ASP A 117 -15.69 -9.56 -1.91
C ASP A 117 -15.18 -10.32 -0.69
N VAL A 118 -15.61 -9.88 0.49
CA VAL A 118 -15.24 -10.48 1.78
C VAL A 118 -16.47 -10.91 2.58
N ALA A 119 -17.63 -11.02 1.93
CA ALA A 119 -18.88 -11.39 2.59
C ALA A 119 -18.80 -12.77 3.25
N ALA A 120 -18.07 -13.71 2.64
CA ALA A 120 -17.80 -15.03 3.23
C ALA A 120 -17.05 -14.92 4.56
N ILE A 121 -16.00 -14.10 4.62
CA ILE A 121 -15.17 -13.91 5.82
C ILE A 121 -15.98 -13.26 6.95
N THR A 122 -16.79 -12.24 6.64
CA THR A 122 -17.67 -11.62 7.63
C THR A 122 -18.70 -12.61 8.18
N ARG A 123 -19.27 -13.50 7.34
CA ARG A 123 -20.19 -14.55 7.79
C ARG A 123 -19.54 -15.58 8.72
N LEU A 124 -18.23 -15.80 8.58
CA LEU A 124 -17.43 -16.61 9.49
C LEU A 124 -17.06 -15.87 10.80
N GLY A 125 -17.59 -14.66 11.02
CA GLY A 125 -17.29 -13.83 12.18
C GLY A 125 -15.96 -13.06 12.07
N GLY A 126 -15.33 -13.05 10.89
CA GLY A 126 -14.09 -12.31 10.65
C GLY A 126 -14.31 -10.80 10.61
N THR A 127 -13.33 -10.04 11.12
CA THR A 127 -13.29 -8.58 10.97
C THR A 127 -12.40 -8.21 9.79
N VAL A 128 -12.92 -7.43 8.85
CA VAL A 128 -12.18 -7.01 7.65
C VAL A 128 -12.23 -5.50 7.48
N LEU A 129 -11.06 -4.88 7.31
CA LEU A 129 -10.90 -3.48 6.94
C LEU A 129 -10.62 -3.37 5.45
N ARG A 130 -11.29 -2.42 4.78
CA ARG A 130 -11.15 -2.22 3.33
C ARG A 130 -10.63 -0.83 3.01
N GLY A 131 -9.68 -0.74 2.08
CA GLY A 131 -9.26 0.56 1.52
C GLY A 131 -8.66 1.53 2.54
N VAL A 132 -7.98 1.02 3.56
CA VAL A 132 -7.34 1.80 4.63
C VAL A 132 -5.84 1.93 4.42
N GLU A 133 -5.25 2.90 5.10
CA GLU A 133 -3.79 3.07 5.22
C GLU A 133 -3.19 1.87 5.99
N PRO A 134 -2.26 1.09 5.40
CA PRO A 134 -1.83 -0.19 5.98
C PRO A 134 -0.77 -0.07 7.08
N HIS A 135 -0.01 1.02 7.18
CA HIS A 135 1.15 1.13 8.07
C HIS A 135 0.78 1.01 9.54
N ALA A 136 -0.32 1.63 9.99
CA ALA A 136 -0.77 1.50 11.39
C ALA A 136 -1.16 0.06 11.73
N LEU A 137 -1.76 -0.66 10.77
CA LEU A 137 -2.13 -2.06 10.95
C LEU A 137 -0.89 -2.95 11.02
N VAL A 138 0.02 -2.80 10.05
CA VAL A 138 1.27 -3.56 10.00
C VAL A 138 2.12 -3.33 11.25
N ASP A 139 2.19 -2.10 11.74
CA ASP A 139 2.93 -1.78 12.97
C ASP A 139 2.30 -2.42 14.21
N GLY A 140 0.97 -2.48 14.30
CA GLY A 140 0.27 -3.10 15.43
C GLY A 140 0.21 -4.63 15.39
N ALA A 141 0.38 -5.23 14.20
CA ALA A 141 0.23 -6.67 14.02
C ALA A 141 1.38 -7.47 14.66
N THR A 142 1.06 -8.64 15.21
CA THR A 142 2.05 -9.59 15.74
C THR A 142 2.73 -10.39 14.62
N ARG A 143 1.99 -10.67 13.54
CA ARG A 143 2.47 -11.31 12.32
C ARG A 143 1.56 -10.95 11.14
N ILE A 144 2.03 -11.25 9.93
CA ILE A 144 1.28 -11.08 8.70
C ILE A 144 1.18 -12.41 7.97
N VAL A 145 -0.01 -12.70 7.45
CA VAL A 145 -0.28 -13.83 6.57
C VAL A 145 -0.77 -13.27 5.23
N SER A 146 -0.17 -13.72 4.13
CA SER A 146 -0.59 -13.34 2.77
C SER A 146 -0.49 -14.56 1.85
N SER A 147 -1.22 -14.56 0.74
CA SER A 147 -1.05 -15.53 -0.35
C SER A 147 0.16 -15.22 -1.25
N GLY A 148 0.82 -14.06 -1.08
CA GLY A 148 1.97 -13.70 -1.89
C GLY A 148 2.76 -12.49 -1.39
N CYS A 149 3.71 -12.05 -2.20
CA CYS A 149 4.57 -10.90 -1.87
C CYS A 149 3.87 -9.58 -2.20
N ASP A 150 2.77 -9.30 -1.50
CA ASP A 150 1.96 -8.09 -1.66
C ASP A 150 2.46 -6.92 -0.79
N ASP A 151 1.72 -5.80 -0.84
CA ASP A 151 2.06 -4.58 -0.10
C ASP A 151 2.14 -4.84 1.42
N ALA A 152 1.19 -5.60 1.98
CA ALA A 152 1.15 -5.87 3.42
C ALA A 152 2.31 -6.79 3.83
N ALA A 153 2.63 -7.81 3.05
CA ALA A 153 3.78 -8.69 3.28
C ALA A 153 5.10 -7.92 3.26
N LEU A 154 5.33 -7.08 2.25
CA LEU A 154 6.56 -6.28 2.15
C LEU A 154 6.67 -5.23 3.26
N LEU A 155 5.56 -4.57 3.60
CA LEU A 155 5.52 -3.68 4.76
C LEU A 155 5.78 -4.45 6.06
N GLY A 156 5.23 -5.65 6.23
CA GLY A 156 5.53 -6.52 7.38
C GLY A 156 7.00 -6.71 7.60
N VAL A 157 7.73 -7.05 6.54
CA VAL A 157 9.18 -7.18 6.57
C VAL A 157 9.85 -5.85 6.93
N ALA A 158 9.42 -4.73 6.35
CA ALA A 158 9.96 -3.40 6.68
C ALA A 158 9.80 -3.03 8.17
N TYR A 159 8.68 -3.45 8.78
CA TYR A 159 8.38 -3.27 10.19
C TYR A 159 8.98 -4.36 11.10
N GLY A 160 9.69 -5.34 10.54
CA GLY A 160 10.28 -6.44 11.30
C GLY A 160 9.23 -7.40 11.87
N ARG A 161 8.04 -7.49 11.25
CA ARG A 161 7.01 -8.46 11.61
C ARG A 161 7.30 -9.81 10.93
N PRO A 162 7.05 -10.94 11.59
CA PRO A 162 7.03 -12.23 10.93
C PRO A 162 5.99 -12.24 9.81
N VAL A 163 6.38 -12.69 8.62
CA VAL A 163 5.52 -12.75 7.44
C VAL A 163 5.50 -14.18 6.91
N SER A 164 4.29 -14.74 6.83
CA SER A 164 4.03 -16.07 6.27
C SER A 164 3.32 -15.94 4.93
N LEU A 165 3.92 -16.50 3.88
CA LEU A 165 3.34 -16.62 2.56
C LEU A 165 2.75 -18.01 2.39
N LEU A 166 1.44 -18.07 2.17
CA LEU A 166 0.71 -19.30 1.91
C LEU A 166 0.66 -19.56 0.40
N GLY A 167 1.37 -20.60 -0.03
CA GLY A 167 1.32 -21.07 -1.42
C GLY A 167 0.00 -21.76 -1.76
N ALA A 168 -0.25 -21.92 -3.06
CA ALA A 168 -1.42 -22.66 -3.57
C ALA A 168 -1.44 -24.14 -3.14
N ASP A 169 -0.26 -24.70 -2.84
CA ASP A 169 -0.09 -26.05 -2.28
C ASP A 169 -0.45 -26.14 -0.78
N GLY A 170 -0.83 -25.01 -0.16
CA GLY A 170 -1.17 -24.90 1.25
C GLY A 170 0.04 -24.87 2.18
N ARG A 171 1.27 -24.83 1.65
CA ARG A 171 2.47 -24.71 2.49
C ARG A 171 2.73 -23.26 2.84
N ALA A 172 2.99 -23.02 4.12
CA ALA A 172 3.45 -21.73 4.60
C ALA A 172 4.98 -21.63 4.45
N THR A 173 5.44 -20.52 3.89
CA THR A 173 6.86 -20.16 3.83
C THR A 173 7.07 -18.82 4.52
N THR A 174 8.18 -18.66 5.22
CA THR A 174 8.51 -17.37 5.83
C THR A 174 9.16 -16.46 4.80
N LEU A 175 8.64 -15.24 4.62
CA LEU A 175 9.28 -14.21 3.82
C LEU A 175 10.37 -13.53 4.65
N SER A 176 11.62 -13.87 4.37
CA SER A 176 12.78 -13.24 5.02
C SER A 176 13.07 -11.84 4.47
N HIS A 177 13.81 -11.05 5.25
CA HIS A 177 14.29 -9.73 4.81
C HIS A 177 15.10 -9.82 3.49
N ALA A 178 16.00 -10.80 3.38
CA ALA A 178 16.78 -10.99 2.16
C ALA A 178 15.90 -11.31 0.93
N GLN A 179 14.85 -12.12 1.10
CA GLN A 179 13.90 -12.41 0.02
C GLN A 179 13.09 -11.17 -0.38
N ALA A 180 12.66 -10.35 0.57
CA ALA A 180 11.97 -9.09 0.28
C ALA A 180 12.88 -8.09 -0.45
N CYS A 181 14.15 -7.97 -0.04
CA CYS A 181 15.13 -7.12 -0.74
C CYS A 181 15.37 -7.61 -2.17
N ALA A 182 15.58 -8.91 -2.36
CA ALA A 182 15.76 -9.50 -3.68
C ALA A 182 14.50 -9.32 -4.56
N TRP A 183 13.31 -9.42 -3.97
CA TRP A 183 12.05 -9.15 -4.67
C TRP A 183 11.96 -7.71 -5.17
N LEU A 184 12.30 -6.72 -4.34
CA LEU A 184 12.27 -5.31 -4.71
C LEU A 184 13.36 -4.93 -5.73
N ALA A 185 14.55 -5.53 -5.62
CA ALA A 185 15.67 -5.27 -6.51
C ALA A 185 15.47 -5.92 -7.90
N ASP A 186 15.10 -7.20 -7.92
CA ASP A 186 15.15 -8.01 -9.14
C ASP A 186 13.77 -8.41 -9.68
N GLY A 187 12.77 -8.47 -8.80
CA GLY A 187 11.41 -8.89 -9.12
C GLY A 187 10.56 -7.79 -9.75
N ILE A 188 11.00 -6.53 -9.68
CA ILE A 188 10.23 -5.37 -10.13
C ILE A 188 11.05 -4.55 -11.13
N VAL A 189 10.43 -4.25 -12.28
CA VAL A 189 10.92 -3.27 -13.24
C VAL A 189 10.32 -1.92 -12.87
N TRP A 190 11.13 -1.05 -12.28
CA TRP A 190 10.75 0.29 -11.88
C TRP A 190 10.61 1.23 -13.09
N ARG A 191 9.56 2.05 -13.10
CA ARG A 191 9.25 3.00 -14.19
C ARG A 191 8.84 4.34 -13.62
N SER A 192 9.57 5.38 -14.01
CA SER A 192 9.18 6.75 -13.69
C SER A 192 7.94 7.15 -14.50
N PRO A 193 6.91 7.73 -13.87
CA PRO A 193 5.77 8.30 -14.59
C PRO A 193 6.11 9.66 -15.21
N PHE A 194 7.27 10.24 -14.89
CA PHE A 194 7.66 11.58 -15.32
C PHE A 194 8.65 11.57 -16.48
N HIS A 195 9.50 10.55 -16.58
CA HIS A 195 10.58 10.49 -17.57
C HIS A 195 10.62 9.13 -18.27
N PRO A 196 10.78 9.10 -19.61
CA PRO A 196 10.96 7.86 -20.37
C PRO A 196 12.41 7.40 -20.21
N GLY A 197 12.70 6.67 -19.14
CA GLY A 197 14.03 6.13 -18.88
C GLY A 197 13.97 5.01 -17.84
N PRO A 198 15.06 4.22 -17.72
CA PRO A 198 15.17 3.29 -16.60
C PRO A 198 15.12 4.07 -15.30
N ALA A 199 14.41 3.52 -14.31
CA ALA A 199 14.37 4.06 -12.96
C ALA A 199 14.92 3.02 -11.99
N THR A 200 15.56 3.49 -10.92
CA THR A 200 15.97 2.64 -9.79
C THR A 200 14.86 2.57 -8.74
N LEU A 201 15.01 1.64 -7.80
CA LEU A 201 14.14 1.59 -6.62
C LEU A 201 14.26 2.89 -5.81
N SER A 202 15.48 3.39 -5.62
CA SER A 202 15.74 4.66 -4.93
C SER A 202 15.02 5.85 -5.59
N ASP A 203 15.04 5.93 -6.92
CA ASP A 203 14.31 6.99 -7.65
C ASP A 203 12.80 6.91 -7.37
N MET A 204 12.24 5.71 -7.32
CA MET A 204 10.80 5.53 -7.09
C MET A 204 10.42 5.83 -5.63
N VAL A 205 11.27 5.48 -4.67
CA VAL A 205 11.10 5.88 -3.27
C VAL A 205 11.08 7.41 -3.14
N GLN A 206 12.00 8.10 -3.81
CA GLN A 206 12.05 9.57 -3.83
C GLN A 206 10.76 10.16 -4.42
N VAL A 207 10.28 9.61 -5.54
CA VAL A 207 9.02 10.03 -6.17
C VAL A 207 7.82 9.87 -5.22
N VAL A 208 7.70 8.74 -4.51
CA VAL A 208 6.60 8.53 -3.56
C VAL A 208 6.72 9.43 -2.35
N GLU A 209 7.93 9.71 -1.86
CA GLU A 209 8.15 10.69 -0.79
C GLU A 209 7.65 12.08 -1.21
N ASP A 210 8.01 12.55 -2.40
CA ASP A 210 7.56 13.84 -2.93
C ASP A 210 6.05 13.88 -3.09
N ALA A 211 5.45 12.79 -3.56
CA ALA A 211 4.01 12.64 -3.65
C ALA A 211 3.35 12.67 -2.26
N ARG A 212 3.92 12.01 -1.25
CA ARG A 212 3.43 12.03 0.13
C ARG A 212 3.48 13.43 0.74
N ARG A 213 4.61 14.13 0.59
CA ARG A 213 4.75 15.52 1.06
C ARG A 213 3.73 16.44 0.39
N THR A 214 3.52 16.26 -0.91
CA THR A 214 2.53 17.02 -1.67
C THR A 214 1.11 16.70 -1.21
N TRP A 215 0.76 15.42 -1.07
CA TRP A 215 -0.54 14.98 -0.57
C TRP A 215 -0.83 15.53 0.82
N ALA A 216 0.09 15.38 1.78
CA ALA A 216 -0.07 15.89 3.14
C ALA A 216 -0.35 17.39 3.18
N ARG A 217 0.32 18.19 2.33
CA ARG A 217 0.10 19.65 2.26
C ARG A 217 -1.24 20.04 1.64
N LEU A 218 -1.79 19.20 0.77
CA LEU A 218 -2.91 19.59 -0.09
C LEU A 218 -4.23 18.87 0.23
N HIS A 219 -4.18 17.72 0.91
CA HIS A 219 -5.37 16.89 1.14
C HIS A 219 -6.46 17.56 1.97
N ASP A 220 -6.08 18.46 2.88
CA ASP A 220 -7.01 19.25 3.71
C ASP A 220 -7.51 20.54 3.02
N ILE A 221 -7.00 20.86 1.82
CA ILE A 221 -7.40 22.08 1.12
C ILE A 221 -8.72 21.86 0.39
N ALA A 222 -9.82 22.19 1.07
CA ALA A 222 -11.17 22.11 0.49
C ALA A 222 -11.43 23.17 -0.59
N VAL A 223 -10.86 24.37 -0.45
CA VAL A 223 -11.18 25.53 -1.32
C VAL A 223 -9.97 26.41 -1.60
N TRP A 224 -9.83 26.82 -2.86
CA TRP A 224 -8.84 27.78 -3.33
C TRP A 224 -9.48 29.14 -3.61
N VAL A 225 -8.93 30.20 -3.03
CA VAL A 225 -9.49 31.57 -3.09
C VAL A 225 -8.56 32.50 -3.85
N GLY A 226 -9.11 33.46 -4.59
CA GLY A 226 -8.32 34.53 -5.23
C GLY A 226 -7.47 34.09 -6.42
N ILE A 227 -7.60 32.83 -6.86
CA ILE A 227 -6.90 32.33 -8.04
C ILE A 227 -7.47 32.98 -9.30
N ALA A 228 -6.61 33.67 -10.05
CA ALA A 228 -6.89 34.24 -11.37
C ALA A 228 -7.48 33.17 -12.31
N TRP A 229 -8.48 33.54 -13.10
CA TRP A 229 -9.26 32.57 -13.90
C TRP A 229 -8.39 31.70 -14.80
N TRP A 230 -7.34 32.27 -15.40
CA TRP A 230 -6.42 31.57 -16.30
C TRP A 230 -5.58 30.50 -15.58
N LYS A 231 -5.26 30.70 -14.28
CA LYS A 231 -4.53 29.72 -13.45
C LYS A 231 -5.40 28.54 -13.03
N ARG A 232 -6.73 28.73 -12.95
CA ARG A 232 -7.65 27.70 -12.41
C ARG A 232 -7.63 26.42 -13.23
N ARG A 233 -7.47 26.50 -14.54
CA ARG A 233 -7.38 25.32 -15.41
C ARG A 233 -6.17 24.46 -15.03
N ARG A 234 -4.97 25.07 -14.97
CA ARG A 234 -3.72 24.38 -14.61
C ARG A 234 -3.73 23.85 -13.19
N ILE A 235 -4.22 24.63 -12.23
CA ILE A 235 -4.35 24.15 -10.83
C ILE A 235 -5.32 22.99 -10.75
N ARG A 236 -6.43 23.00 -11.50
CA ARG A 236 -7.37 21.87 -11.53
C ARG A 236 -6.75 20.62 -12.16
N GLU A 237 -5.97 20.77 -13.23
CA GLU A 237 -5.21 19.67 -13.85
C GLU A 237 -4.24 19.06 -12.83
N PHE A 238 -3.48 19.90 -12.12
CA PHE A 238 -2.55 19.49 -11.06
C PHE A 238 -3.25 18.82 -9.88
N CYS A 239 -4.29 19.44 -9.31
CA CYS A 239 -5.08 18.83 -8.25
C CYS A 239 -5.68 17.50 -8.72
N GLY A 240 -6.12 17.42 -9.98
CA GLY A 240 -6.64 16.21 -10.57
C GLY A 240 -5.62 15.08 -10.69
N SER A 241 -4.34 15.39 -10.97
CA SER A 241 -3.28 14.38 -11.04
C SER A 241 -2.91 13.81 -9.67
N VAL A 242 -3.13 14.56 -8.59
CA VAL A 242 -2.90 14.09 -7.22
C VAL A 242 -4.19 13.68 -6.50
N GLY A 243 -5.32 13.53 -7.19
CA GLY A 243 -6.56 12.99 -6.60
C GLY A 243 -7.41 13.98 -5.81
N LEU A 244 -7.15 15.27 -5.92
CA LEU A 244 -7.83 16.30 -5.15
C LEU A 244 -9.03 16.89 -5.90
N ASP A 245 -10.14 17.04 -5.18
CA ASP A 245 -11.32 17.76 -5.67
C ASP A 245 -11.33 19.23 -5.23
N ALA A 246 -10.42 20.01 -5.82
CA ALA A 246 -10.29 21.43 -5.53
C ALA A 246 -11.48 22.26 -6.04
N VAL A 247 -12.12 23.00 -5.13
CA VAL A 247 -13.14 23.99 -5.45
C VAL A 247 -12.52 25.39 -5.50
N PHE A 248 -12.86 26.19 -6.51
CA PHE A 248 -12.39 27.57 -6.63
C PHE A 248 -13.47 28.57 -6.23
N ARG A 249 -13.11 29.60 -5.46
CA ARG A 249 -14.01 30.70 -5.07
C ARG A 249 -13.35 32.05 -5.31
N ARG A 250 -14.18 33.06 -5.60
CA ARG A 250 -13.73 34.43 -5.85
C ARG A 250 -13.52 35.24 -4.57
N SER A 251 -14.24 34.93 -3.50
CA SER A 251 -14.19 35.65 -2.23
C SER A 251 -14.00 34.71 -1.04
N ALA A 252 -13.42 35.24 0.05
CA ALA A 252 -13.22 34.50 1.30
C ALA A 252 -14.56 33.98 1.88
N ARG A 253 -15.61 34.81 1.89
CA ARG A 253 -16.95 34.41 2.35
C ARG A 253 -17.50 33.21 1.55
N GLY A 254 -17.31 33.20 0.24
CA GLY A 254 -17.72 32.08 -0.61
C GLY A 254 -16.89 30.81 -0.37
N ALA A 255 -15.64 30.97 0.08
CA ALA A 255 -14.76 29.87 0.43
C ALA A 255 -15.14 29.23 1.76
N VAL A 256 -15.36 30.04 2.80
CA VAL A 256 -15.84 29.56 4.10
C VAL A 256 -17.15 28.79 3.93
N ARG A 257 -18.12 29.35 3.20
CA ARG A 257 -19.39 28.65 2.93
C ARG A 257 -19.19 27.31 2.22
N ALA A 258 -18.27 27.25 1.26
CA ALA A 258 -17.99 26.02 0.52
C ALA A 258 -17.21 24.98 1.34
N ALA A 259 -16.34 25.42 2.25
CA ALA A 259 -15.64 24.55 3.19
C ALA A 259 -16.60 23.96 4.22
N LEU A 260 -17.46 24.79 4.83
CA LEU A 260 -18.50 24.34 5.78
C LEU A 260 -19.45 23.31 5.15
N GLY A 261 -19.91 23.57 3.92
CA GLY A 261 -20.76 22.62 3.19
C GLY A 261 -20.08 21.29 2.81
N ARG A 262 -18.75 21.19 2.99
CA ARG A 262 -17.95 19.97 2.77
C ARG A 262 -17.48 19.34 4.09
N GLY A 263 -17.95 19.81 5.24
CA GLY A 263 -17.55 19.30 6.55
C GLY A 263 -16.13 19.71 6.97
N GLY A 264 -15.58 20.78 6.39
CA GLY A 264 -14.29 21.32 6.83
C GLY A 264 -14.38 21.87 8.27
N PRO A 265 -13.32 21.72 9.09
CA PRO A 265 -13.27 22.33 10.42
C PRO A 265 -13.34 23.86 10.29
N VAL A 266 -13.99 24.49 11.28
CA VAL A 266 -14.07 25.96 11.41
C VAL A 266 -12.77 26.50 11.97
#